data_AF-A0A5N5T1V5-F1
#
_entry.id   AF-A0A5N5T1V5-F1
#
_cell.length_a   1.000
_cell.length_b   1.000
_cell.length_c   1.000
_cell.angle_alpha   90.00
_cell.angle_beta   90.00
_cell.angle_gamma   90.00
#
_symmetry.space_group_name_H-M   'P 1'
#
loop_
_entity.id
_entity.type
_entity.pdbx_description
1 polymer ?
#
loop_
_entity_poly.entity_id
_entity_poly.type
_entity_poly.pdbx_seq_one_letter_code
_entity_poly.pdbx_strand_id
1 'polypeptide(L)'
;MNGVNAYAFNGDLADLERAVIRYTVSFLLQRGFVLISVPDLLYSHVIERCGMQTRGPVSQVFHLNNFENEDVCLSGTAEMGIGGYLQDRIIDMKDLPMKLFSVSRCYRDERGCGSSEKGIYRVPQFNKVEMFGVTANETGSESEELYQELIDIQTDLYSALDFQFKVIDMPLNDLGDQAYKKTDIEAWIPVQKIFGEISSTSNCIDYQSRRLNIRYRNKTGDIKFAHTLNGTACATPRILIPMVSSNQTKDGDVLIPEALQPYFNYKHIIRKEKSFLQLKHFNSRTFTGEILQSNDELEVKSSSLQSKNMTSNLRWETMTKNKDITNCQHIYFRFDTILC
;
A
#
# COMPACT_ATOMS: atom_id res chain seq x y z
N MET A 1 -20.37 1.60 1.34
CA MET A 1 -19.62 1.19 0.14
C MET A 1 -18.32 1.98 0.16
N ASN A 2 -17.16 1.32 0.26
CA ASN A 2 -15.86 1.99 0.49
C ASN A 2 -15.08 2.29 -0.81
N GLY A 3 -15.74 2.19 -1.98
CA GLY A 3 -15.10 2.31 -3.29
C GLY A 3 -14.80 0.96 -3.95
N VAL A 4 -14.36 1.00 -5.21
CA VAL A 4 -13.94 -0.18 -5.99
C VAL A 4 -12.59 -0.69 -5.46
N ASN A 5 -12.43 -2.01 -5.37
CA ASN A 5 -11.23 -2.69 -4.85
C ASN A 5 -10.82 -2.31 -3.40
N ALA A 6 -11.71 -1.67 -2.66
CA ALA A 6 -11.54 -1.48 -1.23
C ALA A 6 -11.82 -2.79 -0.48
N TYR A 7 -11.03 -3.09 0.54
CA TYR A 7 -11.16 -4.29 1.37
C TYR A 7 -11.20 -3.94 2.85
N ALA A 8 -11.64 -4.90 3.64
CA ALA A 8 -11.54 -4.88 5.08
C ALA A 8 -11.16 -6.28 5.57
N PHE A 9 -10.14 -6.35 6.42
CA PHE A 9 -9.86 -7.54 7.19
C PHE A 9 -10.60 -7.50 8.52
N ASN A 10 -10.96 -8.67 9.02
CA ASN A 10 -11.60 -8.83 10.31
C ASN A 10 -10.98 -10.00 11.09
N GLY A 11 -11.18 -9.99 12.40
CA GLY A 11 -10.68 -11.04 13.30
C GLY A 11 -9.21 -11.37 13.06
N ASP A 12 -8.92 -12.65 12.90
CA ASP A 12 -7.58 -13.18 12.72
C ASP A 12 -6.85 -12.64 11.48
N LEU A 13 -7.55 -12.28 10.40
CA LEU A 13 -6.89 -11.68 9.23
C LEU A 13 -6.40 -10.26 9.52
N ALA A 14 -7.14 -9.49 10.32
CA ALA A 14 -6.73 -8.14 10.70
C ALA A 14 -5.53 -8.17 11.68
N ASP A 15 -5.48 -9.15 12.57
CA ASP A 15 -4.34 -9.35 13.46
C ASP A 15 -3.14 -9.96 12.70
N LEU A 16 -3.37 -10.81 11.70
CA LEU A 16 -2.32 -11.37 10.84
C LEU A 16 -1.62 -10.27 10.03
N GLU A 17 -2.35 -9.32 9.44
CA GLU A 17 -1.77 -8.15 8.78
C GLU A 17 -0.81 -7.41 9.71
N ARG A 18 -1.23 -7.17 10.96
CA ARG A 18 -0.41 -6.51 11.98
C ARG A 18 0.79 -7.36 12.40
N ALA A 19 0.62 -8.67 12.52
CA ALA A 19 1.69 -9.59 12.90
C ALA A 19 2.83 -9.58 11.87
N VAL A 20 2.50 -9.62 10.58
CA VAL A 20 3.50 -9.57 9.50
C VAL A 20 4.28 -8.25 9.51
N ILE A 21 3.60 -7.12 9.75
CA ILE A 21 4.27 -5.82 9.92
C ILE A 21 5.22 -5.86 11.13
N ARG A 22 4.75 -6.32 12.30
CA ARG A 22 5.57 -6.39 13.52
C ARG A 22 6.80 -7.29 13.35
N TYR A 23 6.61 -8.45 12.73
CA TYR A 23 7.70 -9.36 12.37
C TYR A 23 8.74 -8.65 11.50
N THR A 24 8.29 -8.01 10.41
CA THR A 24 9.16 -7.30 9.47
C THR A 24 9.94 -6.17 10.17
N VAL A 25 9.26 -5.38 11.00
CA VAL A 25 9.90 -4.30 11.78
C VAL A 25 10.99 -4.85 12.70
N SER A 26 10.68 -5.90 13.46
CA SER A 26 11.65 -6.54 14.36
C SER A 26 12.86 -7.09 13.59
N PHE A 27 12.59 -7.72 12.44
CA PHE A 27 13.59 -8.31 11.57
C PHE A 27 14.58 -7.28 11.00
N LEU A 28 14.09 -6.10 10.62
CA LEU A 28 14.92 -4.99 10.12
C LEU A 28 15.71 -4.30 11.24
N LEU A 29 15.11 -4.11 12.42
CA LEU A 29 15.82 -3.56 13.59
C LEU A 29 17.03 -4.43 13.97
N GLN A 30 16.89 -5.76 13.93
CA GLN A 30 17.97 -6.71 14.20
C GLN A 30 19.10 -6.62 13.16
N ARG A 31 18.85 -6.07 11.97
CA ARG A 31 19.83 -5.86 10.89
C ARG A 31 20.44 -4.46 10.88
N GLY A 32 20.22 -3.70 11.95
CA GLY A 32 20.80 -2.37 12.13
C GLY A 32 20.13 -1.28 11.30
N PHE A 33 18.92 -1.50 10.79
CA PHE A 33 18.12 -0.45 10.17
C PHE A 33 17.51 0.45 11.25
N VAL A 34 17.37 1.74 10.94
CA VAL A 34 16.74 2.73 11.80
C VAL A 34 15.29 2.95 11.34
N LEU A 35 14.35 2.74 12.26
CA LEU A 35 12.93 3.03 12.01
C LEU A 35 12.71 4.54 11.98
N ILE A 36 12.11 5.03 10.90
CA ILE A 36 11.67 6.41 10.75
C ILE A 36 10.17 6.46 10.41
N SER A 37 9.47 7.46 10.93
CA SER A 37 8.09 7.77 10.53
C SER A 37 8.10 9.00 9.64
N VAL A 38 7.44 8.91 8.49
CA VAL A 38 7.38 9.97 7.47
C VAL A 38 5.93 10.26 7.11
N PRO A 39 5.61 11.49 6.63
CA PRO A 39 4.26 11.83 6.23
C PRO A 39 3.83 11.09 4.96
N ASP A 40 2.54 10.73 4.89
CA ASP A 40 1.90 10.18 3.69
C ASP A 40 1.40 11.28 2.73
N LEU A 41 1.25 12.51 3.23
CA LEU A 41 0.91 13.69 2.44
C LEU A 41 2.20 14.39 2.00
N LEU A 42 2.47 14.40 0.70
CA LEU A 42 3.70 14.97 0.13
C LEU A 42 3.36 15.98 -0.95
N TYR A 43 4.23 16.97 -1.15
CA TYR A 43 4.14 17.80 -2.34
C TYR A 43 4.45 16.98 -3.59
N SER A 44 3.72 17.24 -4.68
CA SER A 44 3.89 16.54 -5.96
C SER A 44 5.34 16.56 -6.45
N HIS A 45 6.03 17.70 -6.31
CA HIS A 45 7.43 17.84 -6.73
C HIS A 45 8.38 16.89 -5.98
N VAL A 46 8.07 16.47 -4.74
CA VAL A 46 8.89 15.50 -4.01
C VAL A 46 8.73 14.11 -4.63
N ILE A 47 7.50 13.74 -4.98
CA ILE A 47 7.17 12.48 -5.66
C ILE A 47 7.86 12.42 -7.04
N GLU A 48 7.79 13.51 -7.80
CA GLU A 48 8.43 13.63 -9.11
C GLU A 48 9.96 13.53 -9.03
N ARG A 49 10.56 14.13 -8.01
CA ARG A 49 12.01 14.04 -7.77
C ARG A 49 12.47 12.62 -7.40
N CYS A 50 11.56 11.77 -6.91
CA CYS A 50 11.84 10.35 -6.69
C CYS A 50 11.72 9.50 -7.97
N GLY A 51 11.25 10.07 -9.07
CA GLY A 51 11.11 9.40 -10.37
C GLY A 51 9.69 8.96 -10.72
N MET A 52 8.66 9.39 -9.97
CA MET A 52 7.27 9.05 -10.28
C MET A 52 6.52 10.25 -10.85
N GLN A 53 5.95 10.09 -12.04
CA GLN A 53 5.10 11.11 -12.65
C GLN A 53 3.79 11.25 -11.87
N THR A 54 3.47 12.47 -11.43
CA THR A 54 2.25 12.74 -10.66
C THR A 54 1.04 13.05 -11.54
N ARG A 55 1.28 13.46 -12.79
CA ARG A 55 0.24 13.84 -13.75
C ARG A 55 0.35 13.05 -15.04
N GLY A 56 -0.76 12.99 -15.77
CA GLY A 56 -0.86 12.28 -17.04
C GLY A 56 -1.82 11.10 -16.99
N PRO A 57 -2.10 10.48 -18.16
CA PRO A 57 -3.12 9.44 -18.28
C PRO A 57 -2.79 8.15 -17.52
N VAL A 58 -1.51 7.95 -17.16
CA VAL A 58 -1.00 6.77 -16.46
C VAL A 58 -0.60 7.05 -15.01
N SER A 59 -0.87 8.26 -14.50
CA SER A 59 -0.55 8.59 -13.10
C SER A 59 -1.33 7.71 -12.13
N GLN A 60 -0.62 7.19 -11.13
CA GLN A 60 -1.19 6.42 -10.03
C GLN A 60 -1.30 7.27 -8.74
N VAL A 61 -1.12 8.59 -8.83
CA VAL A 61 -1.04 9.48 -7.66
C VAL A 61 -2.39 10.12 -7.37
N PHE A 62 -2.86 10.02 -6.13
CA PHE A 62 -4.04 10.76 -5.68
C PHE A 62 -3.67 12.18 -5.27
N HIS A 63 -4.34 13.18 -5.84
CA HIS A 63 -4.21 14.59 -5.48
C HIS A 63 -5.31 15.02 -4.48
N LEU A 64 -4.96 15.92 -3.56
CA LEU A 64 -5.89 16.55 -2.63
C LEU A 64 -6.25 17.96 -3.11
N ASN A 65 -7.55 18.21 -3.31
CA ASN A 65 -8.04 19.46 -3.91
C ASN A 65 -8.32 20.58 -2.89
N ASN A 66 -8.01 20.37 -1.62
CA ASN A 66 -8.42 21.27 -0.53
C ASN A 66 -7.35 22.31 -0.17
N PHE A 67 -6.19 22.28 -0.81
CA PHE A 67 -5.10 23.20 -0.54
C PHE A 67 -5.04 24.27 -1.64
N GLU A 68 -5.35 25.51 -1.27
CA GLU A 68 -5.23 26.64 -2.19
C GLU A 68 -3.74 26.95 -2.41
N ASN A 69 -3.27 26.79 -3.65
CA ASN A 69 -1.90 27.02 -4.10
C ASN A 69 -0.83 25.97 -3.69
N GLU A 70 -1.23 24.83 -3.13
CA GLU A 70 -0.30 23.73 -2.83
C GLU A 70 -0.74 22.44 -3.51
N ASP A 71 0.17 21.82 -4.27
CA ASP A 71 -0.09 20.55 -4.94
C ASP A 71 0.29 19.38 -4.02
N VAL A 72 -0.66 19.01 -3.16
CA VAL A 72 -0.49 17.95 -2.16
C VAL A 72 -1.05 16.61 -2.67
N CYS A 73 -0.26 15.57 -2.54
CA CYS A 73 -0.52 14.22 -3.02
C CYS A 73 -0.42 13.19 -1.90
N LEU A 74 -1.10 12.05 -2.06
CA LEU A 74 -0.86 10.86 -1.24
C LEU A 74 0.31 10.06 -1.80
N SER A 75 1.20 9.60 -0.94
CA SER A 75 2.37 8.80 -1.33
C SER A 75 2.00 7.35 -1.69
N GLY A 76 2.64 6.83 -2.73
CA GLY A 76 2.52 5.42 -3.14
C GLY A 76 3.50 4.47 -2.44
N THR A 77 4.40 5.03 -1.62
CA THR A 77 5.46 4.36 -0.85
C THR A 77 6.09 5.33 0.15
N ALA A 78 6.58 4.81 1.29
CA ALA A 78 7.32 5.60 2.27
C ALA A 78 8.67 6.12 1.74
N GLU A 79 9.20 5.51 0.67
CA GLU A 79 10.40 5.97 -0.05
C GLU A 79 10.36 7.47 -0.34
N MET A 80 9.22 7.97 -0.83
CA MET A 80 9.05 9.38 -1.19
C MET A 80 9.11 10.29 0.04
N GLY A 81 8.54 9.84 1.16
CA GLY A 81 8.59 10.56 2.43
C GLY A 81 10.00 10.58 3.02
N ILE A 82 10.75 9.49 2.89
CA ILE A 82 12.17 9.41 3.29
C ILE A 82 13.02 10.30 2.38
N GLY A 83 12.78 10.29 1.07
CA GLY A 83 13.43 11.18 0.11
C GLY A 83 13.19 12.66 0.44
N GLY A 84 11.95 13.03 0.76
CA GLY A 84 11.61 14.37 1.25
C GLY A 84 12.29 14.73 2.57
N TYR A 85 12.39 13.78 3.51
CA TYR A 85 13.12 13.98 4.77
C TYR A 85 14.61 14.27 4.54
N LEU A 86 15.23 13.61 3.56
CA LEU A 86 16.65 13.76 3.22
C LEU A 86 16.94 14.94 2.27
N GLN A 87 15.90 15.59 1.74
CA GLN A 87 16.05 16.66 0.76
C GLN A 87 16.95 17.78 1.30
N ASP A 88 17.85 18.27 0.45
CA ASP A 88 18.78 19.36 0.75
C ASP A 88 19.72 19.11 1.95
N ARG A 89 19.97 17.84 2.29
CA ARG A 89 20.88 17.45 3.38
C ARG A 89 22.25 16.99 2.87
N ILE A 90 23.25 17.22 3.73
CA ILE A 90 24.59 16.66 3.60
C ILE A 90 24.79 15.66 4.74
N ILE A 91 25.14 14.42 4.41
CA ILE A 91 25.40 13.33 5.37
C ILE A 91 26.92 13.20 5.56
N ASP A 92 27.38 13.00 6.79
CA ASP A 92 28.81 12.75 7.04
C ASP A 92 29.20 11.32 6.63
N MET A 93 30.41 11.13 6.09
CA MET A 93 30.91 9.81 5.67
C MET A 93 30.80 8.73 6.76
N LYS A 94 30.94 9.11 8.03
CA LYS A 94 30.86 8.18 9.19
C LYS A 94 29.46 7.59 9.39
N ASP A 95 28.43 8.25 8.86
CA ASP A 95 27.02 7.84 9.00
C ASP A 95 26.54 7.04 7.77
N LEU A 96 27.46 6.71 6.85
CA LEU A 96 27.20 5.92 5.65
C LEU A 96 27.81 4.50 5.76
N PRO A 97 27.12 3.45 5.26
CA PRO A 97 25.78 3.49 4.66
C PRO A 97 24.68 3.76 5.71
N MET A 98 23.80 4.70 5.40
CA MET A 98 22.62 4.99 6.20
C MET A 98 21.49 4.04 5.76
N LYS A 99 21.00 3.24 6.70
CA LYS A 99 19.95 2.24 6.48
C LYS A 99 18.69 2.63 7.26
N LEU A 100 17.70 3.15 6.55
CA LEU A 100 16.41 3.58 7.11
C LEU A 100 15.30 2.62 6.69
N PHE A 101 14.25 2.54 7.48
CA PHE A 101 13.01 1.92 7.03
C PHE A 101 11.79 2.60 7.64
N SER A 102 10.65 2.50 6.97
CA SER A 102 9.40 3.09 7.43
C SER A 102 8.23 2.13 7.22
N VAL A 103 7.28 2.16 8.15
CA VAL A 103 5.96 1.55 8.00
C VAL A 103 4.99 2.66 7.62
N SER A 104 4.35 2.56 6.46
CA SER A 104 3.39 3.55 6.01
C SER A 104 2.19 2.95 5.29
N ARG A 105 1.14 3.76 5.15
CA ARG A 105 0.05 3.45 4.21
C ARG A 105 0.43 3.97 2.84
N CYS A 106 0.29 3.11 1.85
CA CYS A 106 0.54 3.40 0.44
C CYS A 106 -0.79 3.57 -0.27
N TYR A 107 -0.88 4.60 -1.10
CA TYR A 107 -2.07 4.92 -1.89
C TYR A 107 -1.71 4.91 -3.37
N ARG A 108 -2.43 4.13 -4.17
CA ARG A 108 -2.21 4.03 -5.61
C ARG A 108 -3.52 4.06 -6.38
N ASP A 109 -3.60 4.95 -7.36
CA ASP A 109 -4.72 4.97 -8.28
C ASP A 109 -4.57 3.89 -9.35
N GLU A 110 -5.05 2.71 -9.02
CA GLU A 110 -4.98 1.53 -9.89
C GLU A 110 -6.12 1.49 -10.93
N ARG A 111 -6.95 2.54 -11.03
CA ARG A 111 -8.10 2.59 -11.96
C ARG A 111 -7.69 2.57 -13.43
N GLY A 112 -6.46 3.00 -13.74
CA GLY A 112 -5.90 3.02 -15.09
C GLY A 112 -5.33 1.68 -15.58
N CYS A 113 -5.15 0.68 -14.71
CA CYS A 113 -4.36 -0.51 -15.05
C CYS A 113 -5.10 -1.61 -15.81
N GLY A 114 -6.39 -1.44 -16.14
CA GLY A 114 -7.16 -2.39 -16.97
C GLY A 114 -7.18 -3.85 -16.49
N SER A 115 -6.65 -4.13 -15.30
CA SER A 115 -6.33 -5.49 -14.87
C SER A 115 -7.52 -6.13 -14.19
N SER A 116 -7.91 -7.31 -14.67
CA SER A 116 -8.86 -8.24 -14.05
C SER A 116 -8.27 -8.98 -12.83
N GLU A 117 -7.34 -8.36 -12.13
CA GLU A 117 -6.72 -8.92 -10.92
C GLU A 117 -7.77 -8.97 -9.81
N LYS A 118 -8.09 -10.19 -9.38
CA LYS A 118 -9.10 -10.46 -8.37
C LYS A 118 -8.48 -10.43 -6.97
N GLY A 119 -9.33 -10.33 -5.96
CA GLY A 119 -8.89 -10.34 -4.56
C GLY A 119 -8.26 -9.02 -4.12
N ILE A 120 -7.23 -9.13 -3.27
CA ILE A 120 -6.51 -7.99 -2.66
C ILE A 120 -5.14 -7.74 -3.32
N TYR A 121 -4.84 -8.37 -4.46
CA TYR A 121 -3.50 -8.33 -5.07
C TYR A 121 -3.12 -6.91 -5.54
N ARG A 122 -4.10 -6.18 -6.10
CA ARG A 122 -3.96 -4.79 -6.53
C ARG A 122 -5.13 -3.96 -5.99
N VAL A 123 -4.80 -3.12 -5.02
CA VAL A 123 -5.77 -2.39 -4.20
C VAL A 123 -5.29 -0.95 -4.03
N PRO A 124 -6.20 0.02 -3.95
CA PRO A 124 -5.83 1.43 -3.92
C PRO A 124 -5.18 1.87 -2.62
N GLN A 125 -5.25 1.05 -1.58
CA GLN A 125 -4.67 1.32 -0.27
C GLN A 125 -4.12 0.04 0.36
N PHE A 126 -2.90 0.10 0.89
CA PHE A 126 -2.30 -1.02 1.62
C PHE A 126 -1.18 -0.56 2.56
N ASN A 127 -0.81 -1.38 3.54
CA ASN A 127 0.35 -1.09 4.39
C ASN A 127 1.64 -1.66 3.76
N LYS A 128 2.72 -0.89 3.82
CA LYS A 128 4.05 -1.31 3.36
C LYS A 128 5.11 -1.03 4.42
N VAL A 129 6.08 -1.94 4.54
CA VAL A 129 7.35 -1.70 5.21
C VAL A 129 8.42 -1.53 4.13
N GLU A 130 8.98 -0.33 4.04
CA GLU A 130 9.93 0.05 3.01
C GLU A 130 11.32 0.25 3.60
N MET A 131 12.34 -0.37 3.00
CA MET A 131 13.75 -0.10 3.25
C MET A 131 14.25 1.01 2.33
N PHE A 132 15.09 1.88 2.85
CA PHE A 132 15.75 2.96 2.13
C PHE A 132 17.22 3.04 2.53
N GLY A 133 18.11 2.93 1.54
CA GLY A 133 19.55 3.00 1.71
C GLY A 133 20.11 4.29 1.14
N VAL A 134 21.05 4.90 1.85
CA VAL A 134 21.91 5.96 1.32
C VAL A 134 23.35 5.57 1.53
N THR A 135 24.16 5.65 0.48
CA THR A 135 25.57 5.27 0.57
C THR A 135 26.46 6.24 -0.20
N ALA A 136 27.75 6.17 0.09
CA ALA A 136 28.78 6.89 -0.63
C ALA A 136 29.01 6.26 -2.02
N ASN A 137 29.88 6.87 -2.79
CA ASN A 137 30.37 6.33 -4.06
C ASN A 137 31.84 6.73 -4.21
N GLU A 138 32.69 6.27 -3.27
CA GLU A 138 34.12 6.57 -3.26
C GLU A 138 34.92 5.49 -4.01
N THR A 139 34.53 4.23 -3.90
CA THR A 139 35.19 3.10 -4.59
C THR A 139 34.46 2.66 -5.86
N GLY A 140 33.17 2.98 -5.99
CA GLY A 140 32.32 2.50 -7.09
C GLY A 140 31.59 1.20 -6.77
N SER A 141 31.82 0.59 -5.61
CA SER A 141 31.20 -0.68 -5.21
C SER A 141 30.11 -0.51 -4.15
N GLU A 142 30.10 0.59 -3.41
CA GLU A 142 29.29 0.71 -2.19
C GLU A 142 27.79 0.62 -2.44
N SER A 143 27.29 1.14 -3.56
CA SER A 143 25.87 0.99 -3.92
C SER A 143 25.51 -0.42 -4.36
N GLU A 144 26.41 -1.15 -5.03
CA GLU A 144 26.13 -2.54 -5.41
C GLU A 144 26.18 -3.48 -4.20
N GLU A 145 27.08 -3.22 -3.26
CA GLU A 145 27.16 -3.95 -1.99
C GLU A 145 25.87 -3.77 -1.17
N LEU A 146 25.39 -2.53 -1.02
CA LEU A 146 24.13 -2.26 -0.33
C LEU A 146 22.93 -2.81 -1.10
N TYR A 147 22.96 -2.80 -2.43
CA TYR A 147 21.91 -3.40 -3.27
C TYR A 147 21.77 -4.90 -3.01
N GLN A 148 22.89 -5.63 -3.01
CA GLN A 148 22.90 -7.05 -2.71
C GLN A 148 22.46 -7.32 -1.26
N GLU A 149 22.90 -6.51 -0.30
CA GLU A 149 22.45 -6.60 1.10
C GLU A 149 20.92 -6.51 1.19
N LEU A 150 20.27 -5.56 0.49
CA LEU A 150 18.81 -5.42 0.50
C LEU A 150 18.09 -6.66 -0.06
N ILE A 151 18.62 -7.27 -1.12
CA ILE A 151 18.08 -8.50 -1.72
C ILE A 151 18.24 -9.69 -0.76
N ASP A 152 19.40 -9.81 -0.11
CA ASP A 152 19.67 -10.87 0.86
C ASP A 152 18.71 -10.76 2.06
N ILE A 153 18.47 -9.54 2.54
CA ILE A 153 17.51 -9.27 3.62
C ILE A 153 16.09 -9.72 3.23
N GLN A 154 15.65 -9.41 2.01
CA GLN A 154 14.34 -9.87 1.53
C GLN A 154 14.27 -11.39 1.41
N THR A 155 15.32 -12.00 0.86
CA THR A 155 15.44 -13.45 0.69
C THR A 155 15.37 -14.18 2.03
N ASP A 156 16.13 -13.71 3.03
CA ASP A 156 16.08 -14.23 4.40
C ASP A 156 14.69 -14.07 5.01
N LEU A 157 14.06 -12.90 4.81
CA LEU A 157 12.76 -12.58 5.39
C LEU A 157 11.68 -13.53 4.86
N TYR A 158 11.64 -13.73 3.54
CA TYR A 158 10.65 -14.59 2.88
C TYR A 158 10.94 -16.07 3.11
N SER A 159 12.21 -16.47 3.21
CA SER A 159 12.57 -17.85 3.58
C SER A 159 12.09 -18.19 4.99
N ALA A 160 12.24 -17.26 5.95
CA ALA A 160 11.75 -17.45 7.32
C ALA A 160 10.21 -17.48 7.42
N LEU A 161 9.50 -16.95 6.43
CA LEU A 161 8.04 -17.06 6.30
C LEU A 161 7.59 -18.31 5.52
N ASP A 162 8.53 -19.20 5.18
CA ASP A 162 8.31 -20.44 4.42
C ASP A 162 7.71 -20.20 3.02
N PHE A 163 8.17 -19.14 2.35
CA PHE A 163 7.72 -18.85 1.00
C PHE A 163 8.53 -19.63 -0.03
N GLN A 164 7.84 -20.21 -1.01
CA GLN A 164 8.46 -20.62 -2.26
C GLN A 164 8.51 -19.40 -3.19
N PHE A 165 9.71 -18.88 -3.48
CA PHE A 165 9.88 -17.69 -4.30
C PHE A 165 11.03 -17.83 -5.30
N LYS A 166 11.09 -16.89 -6.24
CA LYS A 166 12.20 -16.70 -7.17
C LYS A 166 12.64 -15.23 -7.18
N VAL A 167 13.94 -15.04 -7.33
CA VAL A 167 14.59 -13.73 -7.47
C VAL A 167 14.82 -13.47 -8.95
N ILE A 168 14.39 -12.31 -9.45
CA ILE A 168 14.34 -11.99 -10.88
C ILE A 168 15.08 -10.67 -11.11
N ASP A 169 16.11 -10.71 -11.96
CA ASP A 169 16.73 -9.50 -12.48
C ASP A 169 15.85 -8.90 -13.59
N MET A 170 15.46 -7.63 -13.43
CA MET A 170 14.43 -7.05 -14.27
C MET A 170 15.00 -6.53 -15.59
N PRO A 171 14.29 -6.72 -16.72
CA PRO A 171 14.74 -6.22 -18.02
C PRO A 171 14.67 -4.69 -18.06
N LEU A 172 15.42 -4.09 -18.99
CA LEU A 172 15.53 -2.63 -19.15
C LEU A 172 14.18 -1.90 -19.23
N ASN A 173 13.18 -2.52 -19.86
CA ASN A 173 11.85 -1.92 -20.02
C ASN A 173 11.04 -1.84 -18.72
N ASP A 174 11.43 -2.59 -17.68
CA ASP A 174 10.72 -2.69 -16.40
C ASP A 174 11.46 -2.05 -15.22
N LEU A 175 12.56 -1.32 -15.50
CA LEU A 175 13.34 -0.60 -14.49
C LEU A 175 12.60 0.64 -13.95
N GLY A 176 11.77 1.27 -14.79
CA GLY A 176 11.24 2.61 -14.51
C GLY A 176 12.32 3.69 -14.70
N ASP A 177 11.95 4.94 -14.44
CA ASP A 177 12.81 6.10 -14.77
C ASP A 177 14.03 6.22 -13.85
N GLN A 178 13.90 5.76 -12.59
CA GLN A 178 14.87 6.00 -11.53
C GLN A 178 15.86 4.86 -11.30
N ALA A 179 15.56 3.62 -11.70
CA ALA A 179 16.39 2.47 -11.36
C ALA A 179 17.51 2.27 -12.40
N TYR A 180 18.75 2.23 -11.93
CA TYR A 180 19.90 1.74 -12.70
C TYR A 180 19.86 0.20 -12.80
N LYS A 181 19.47 -0.45 -11.71
CA LYS A 181 19.28 -1.90 -11.62
C LYS A 181 18.09 -2.18 -10.70
N LYS A 182 17.32 -3.22 -11.03
CA LYS A 182 16.13 -3.61 -10.27
C LYS A 182 16.01 -5.12 -10.21
N THR A 183 15.67 -5.62 -9.03
CA THR A 183 15.44 -7.04 -8.77
C THR A 183 14.10 -7.18 -8.08
N ASP A 184 13.24 -8.02 -8.65
CA ASP A 184 11.95 -8.36 -8.07
C ASP A 184 12.00 -9.76 -7.46
N ILE A 185 11.22 -9.96 -6.40
CA ILE A 185 11.00 -11.28 -5.82
C ILE A 185 9.53 -11.63 -6.00
N GLU A 186 9.29 -12.79 -6.63
CA GLU A 186 7.96 -13.32 -6.84
C GLU A 186 7.74 -14.58 -6.01
N ALA A 187 6.62 -14.62 -5.28
CA ALA A 187 6.23 -15.79 -4.51
C ALA A 187 5.20 -16.64 -5.27
N TRP A 188 5.25 -17.95 -5.05
CA TRP A 188 4.29 -18.89 -5.59
C TRP A 188 2.90 -18.68 -4.98
N ILE A 189 1.88 -18.62 -5.83
CA ILE A 189 0.47 -18.49 -5.44
C ILE A 189 -0.27 -19.73 -5.95
N PRO A 190 -0.43 -20.79 -5.13
CA PRO A 190 -0.99 -22.07 -5.55
C PRO A 190 -2.37 -21.98 -6.22
N VAL A 191 -3.23 -21.09 -5.70
CA VAL A 191 -4.61 -20.94 -6.17
C VAL A 191 -4.71 -20.36 -7.59
N GLN A 192 -3.72 -19.55 -7.98
CA GLN A 192 -3.62 -18.97 -9.32
C GLN A 192 -2.65 -19.74 -10.22
N LYS A 193 -1.82 -20.63 -9.65
CA LYS A 193 -0.76 -21.37 -10.32
C LYS A 193 0.25 -20.45 -11.03
N ILE A 194 0.54 -19.31 -10.42
CA ILE A 194 1.51 -18.33 -10.92
C ILE A 194 2.48 -17.95 -9.81
N PHE A 195 3.59 -17.34 -10.21
CA PHE A 195 4.40 -16.53 -9.32
C PHE A 195 3.93 -15.08 -9.41
N GLY A 196 3.70 -14.45 -8.26
CA GLY A 196 3.29 -13.04 -8.17
C GLY A 196 4.34 -12.22 -7.42
N GLU A 197 4.65 -11.04 -7.95
CA GLU A 197 5.57 -10.08 -7.35
C GLU A 197 5.12 -9.71 -5.93
N ILE A 198 5.99 -9.97 -4.95
CA ILE A 198 5.78 -9.56 -3.55
C ILE A 198 6.70 -8.43 -3.12
N SER A 199 7.75 -8.18 -3.89
CA SER A 199 8.79 -7.24 -3.55
C SER A 199 9.61 -6.79 -4.75
N SER A 200 10.22 -5.62 -4.62
CA SER A 200 11.18 -5.04 -5.53
C SER A 200 12.30 -4.36 -4.74
N THR A 201 13.49 -4.33 -5.33
CA THR A 201 14.67 -3.59 -4.85
C THR A 201 15.28 -2.86 -6.02
N SER A 202 15.56 -1.56 -5.85
CA SER A 202 16.17 -0.73 -6.89
C SER A 202 17.44 -0.06 -6.40
N ASN A 203 18.49 -0.13 -7.20
CA ASN A 203 19.64 0.77 -7.08
C ASN A 203 19.39 1.98 -7.97
N CYS A 204 19.21 3.15 -7.38
CA CYS A 204 18.90 4.39 -8.08
C CYS A 204 20.13 5.26 -8.35
N ILE A 205 21.33 4.79 -7.97
CA ILE A 205 22.58 5.55 -8.04
C ILE A 205 22.35 6.99 -7.56
N ASP A 206 22.75 8.00 -8.32
CA ASP A 206 22.54 9.40 -7.99
C ASP A 206 21.28 10.03 -8.62
N TYR A 207 20.35 9.24 -9.18
CA TYR A 207 19.16 9.76 -9.88
C TYR A 207 18.30 10.64 -8.95
N GLN A 208 17.93 10.09 -7.79
CA GLN A 208 17.07 10.74 -6.81
C GLN A 208 17.86 11.77 -6.01
N SER A 209 19.11 11.45 -5.65
CA SER A 209 19.96 12.34 -4.87
C SER A 209 20.27 13.64 -5.62
N ARG A 210 20.45 13.61 -6.93
CA ARG A 210 20.59 14.84 -7.76
C ARG A 210 19.33 15.68 -7.78
N ARG A 211 18.15 15.05 -7.79
CA ARG A 211 16.84 15.71 -7.86
C ARG A 211 16.38 16.27 -6.52
N LEU A 212 16.72 15.58 -5.43
CA LEU A 212 16.43 15.95 -4.04
C LEU A 212 17.59 16.68 -3.36
N ASN A 213 18.71 16.88 -4.07
CA ASN A 213 19.93 17.49 -3.54
C ASN A 213 20.48 16.80 -2.28
N ILE A 214 20.44 15.45 -2.25
CA ILE A 214 20.98 14.62 -1.18
C ILE A 214 22.48 14.42 -1.41
N ARG A 215 23.30 14.85 -0.47
CA ARG A 215 24.75 14.83 -0.60
C ARG A 215 25.42 14.14 0.58
N TYR A 216 26.69 13.82 0.41
CA TYR A 216 27.56 13.44 1.52
C TYR A 216 28.88 14.21 1.48
N ARG A 217 29.49 14.34 2.65
CA ARG A 217 30.84 14.87 2.82
C ARG A 217 31.80 13.71 3.00
N ASN A 218 32.75 13.55 2.08
CA ASN A 218 33.74 12.48 2.14
C ASN A 218 34.88 12.81 3.14
N LYS A 219 35.86 11.91 3.26
CA LYS A 219 36.99 12.06 4.20
C LYS A 219 37.92 13.24 3.86
N THR A 220 37.98 13.67 2.60
CA THR A 220 38.79 14.84 2.17
C THR A 220 38.04 16.16 2.36
N GLY A 221 36.75 16.12 2.71
CA GLY A 221 35.90 17.28 2.90
C GLY A 221 35.09 17.68 1.67
N ASP A 222 35.23 16.95 0.56
CA ASP A 222 34.49 17.16 -0.68
C ASP A 222 33.02 16.78 -0.49
N ILE A 223 32.13 17.58 -1.10
CA ILE A 223 30.70 17.34 -1.08
C ILE A 223 30.29 16.69 -2.42
N LYS A 224 29.77 15.47 -2.35
CA LYS A 224 29.36 14.68 -3.53
C LYS A 224 27.88 14.26 -3.40
N PHE A 225 27.24 13.92 -4.51
CA PHE A 225 25.90 13.32 -4.47
C PHE A 225 25.98 11.88 -3.96
N ALA A 226 25.11 11.53 -3.02
CA ALA A 226 25.02 10.17 -2.50
C ALA A 226 24.35 9.23 -3.52
N HIS A 227 24.55 7.92 -3.35
CA HIS A 227 23.72 6.92 -4.02
C HIS A 227 22.52 6.56 -3.14
N THR A 228 21.34 6.38 -3.75
CA THR A 228 20.13 5.95 -3.05
C THR A 228 19.63 4.61 -3.56
N LEU A 229 19.06 3.84 -2.64
CA LEU A 229 18.49 2.53 -2.89
C LEU A 229 17.17 2.39 -2.14
N ASN A 230 16.24 1.62 -2.69
CA ASN A 230 14.97 1.29 -2.05
C ASN A 230 14.72 -0.22 -2.15
N GLY A 231 13.96 -0.76 -1.20
CA GLY A 231 13.60 -2.17 -1.20
C GLY A 231 12.34 -2.44 -0.39
N THR A 232 11.38 -3.14 -0.98
CA THR A 232 10.14 -3.52 -0.27
C THR A 232 10.44 -4.66 0.70
N ALA A 233 10.31 -4.46 2.01
CA ALA A 233 10.45 -5.57 2.95
C ALA A 233 9.13 -6.35 3.06
N CYS A 234 8.00 -5.63 3.15
CA CYS A 234 6.68 -6.24 3.24
C CYS A 234 5.61 -5.34 2.63
N ALA A 235 4.95 -5.77 1.55
CA ALA A 235 3.69 -5.21 1.09
C ALA A 235 2.54 -6.11 1.55
N THR A 236 1.76 -5.66 2.53
CA THR A 236 0.84 -6.53 3.29
C THR A 236 -0.11 -7.38 2.45
N PRO A 237 -0.82 -6.89 1.41
CA PRO A 237 -1.73 -7.74 0.65
C PRO A 237 -0.97 -8.82 -0.13
N ARG A 238 0.18 -8.46 -0.72
CA ARG A 238 1.02 -9.34 -1.53
C ARG A 238 1.75 -10.39 -0.71
N ILE A 239 2.01 -10.15 0.57
CA ILE A 239 2.56 -11.15 1.51
C ILE A 239 1.45 -12.07 2.03
N LEU A 240 0.27 -11.53 2.33
CA LEU A 240 -0.84 -12.32 2.87
C LEU A 240 -1.39 -13.34 1.87
N ILE A 241 -1.41 -13.04 0.57
CA ILE A 241 -1.90 -13.97 -0.47
C ILE A 241 -1.09 -15.30 -0.50
N PRO A 242 0.23 -15.31 -0.74
CA PRO A 242 1.03 -16.55 -0.73
C PRO A 242 1.06 -17.20 0.64
N MET A 243 1.09 -16.42 1.73
CA MET A 243 1.06 -16.95 3.10
C MET A 243 -0.21 -17.76 3.38
N VAL A 244 -1.38 -17.20 3.07
CA VAL A 244 -2.67 -17.87 3.30
C VAL A 244 -2.86 -19.02 2.32
N SER A 245 -2.57 -18.80 1.03
CA SER A 245 -2.81 -19.78 -0.03
C SER A 245 -1.92 -21.02 0.07
N SER A 246 -0.67 -20.86 0.52
CA SER A 246 0.29 -21.96 0.60
C SER A 246 0.18 -22.75 1.90
N ASN A 247 -0.31 -22.11 2.98
CA ASN A 247 -0.44 -22.75 4.29
C ASN A 247 -1.87 -23.23 4.60
N GLN A 248 -2.76 -23.27 3.60
CA GLN A 248 -4.13 -23.75 3.78
C GLN A 248 -4.17 -25.29 3.87
N THR A 249 -4.86 -25.79 4.90
CA THR A 249 -5.15 -27.21 5.10
C THR A 249 -6.37 -27.65 4.30
N LYS A 250 -6.59 -28.98 4.19
CA LYS A 250 -7.78 -29.54 3.51
C LYS A 250 -9.12 -29.08 4.11
N ASP A 251 -9.12 -28.76 5.40
CA ASP A 251 -10.32 -28.31 6.13
C ASP A 251 -10.56 -26.79 5.98
N GLY A 252 -9.64 -26.08 5.31
CA GLY A 252 -9.70 -24.65 5.07
C GLY A 252 -9.09 -23.79 6.18
N ASP A 253 -8.53 -24.41 7.22
CA ASP A 253 -7.71 -23.73 8.23
C ASP A 253 -6.35 -23.31 7.62
N VAL A 254 -5.71 -22.30 8.21
CA VAL A 254 -4.41 -21.77 7.74
C VAL A 254 -3.36 -21.95 8.82
N LEU A 255 -2.29 -22.68 8.52
CA LEU A 255 -1.14 -22.83 9.40
C LEU A 255 -0.30 -21.54 9.39
N ILE A 256 0.29 -21.20 10.54
CA ILE A 256 1.08 -19.98 10.71
C ILE A 256 2.57 -20.33 10.78
N PRO A 257 3.42 -19.75 9.89
CA PRO A 257 4.86 -19.98 9.90
C PRO A 257 5.46 -19.74 11.29
N GLU A 258 6.38 -20.61 11.72
CA GLU A 258 6.95 -20.57 13.07
C GLU A 258 7.55 -19.20 13.42
N ALA A 259 8.26 -18.57 12.48
CA ALA A 259 8.85 -17.25 12.66
C ALA A 259 7.82 -16.15 12.97
N LEU A 260 6.58 -16.31 12.51
CA LEU A 260 5.51 -15.32 12.66
C LEU A 260 4.72 -15.51 13.97
N GLN A 261 4.72 -16.72 14.55
CA GLN A 261 3.90 -17.05 15.72
C GLN A 261 4.12 -16.10 16.92
N PRO A 262 5.37 -15.70 17.29
CA PRO A 262 5.59 -14.75 18.38
C PRO A 262 4.91 -13.38 18.17
N TYR A 263 4.69 -12.98 16.92
CA TYR A 263 4.07 -11.72 16.54
C TYR A 263 2.55 -11.82 16.36
N PHE A 264 2.03 -13.05 16.35
CA PHE A 264 0.63 -13.41 16.17
C PHE A 264 0.07 -14.14 17.41
N ASN A 265 0.40 -13.63 18.61
CA ASN A 265 -0.07 -14.13 19.90
C ASN A 265 0.17 -15.63 20.12
N TYR A 266 1.26 -16.17 19.57
CA TYR A 266 1.61 -17.59 19.60
C TYR A 266 0.55 -18.52 19.00
N LYS A 267 -0.33 -17.98 18.14
CA LYS A 267 -1.30 -18.78 17.40
C LYS A 267 -0.57 -19.49 16.25
N HIS A 268 -0.71 -20.81 16.22
CA HIS A 268 -0.12 -21.69 15.20
C HIS A 268 -1.08 -22.00 14.04
N ILE A 269 -2.38 -21.71 14.21
CA ILE A 269 -3.41 -22.01 13.22
C ILE A 269 -4.54 -20.99 13.30
N ILE A 270 -4.99 -20.51 12.15
CA ILE A 270 -6.25 -19.77 12.01
C ILE A 270 -7.31 -20.77 11.56
N ARG A 271 -8.36 -20.91 12.36
CA ARG A 271 -9.47 -21.82 12.04
C ARG A 271 -10.43 -21.16 11.07
N LYS A 272 -11.00 -21.94 10.15
CA LYS A 272 -12.10 -21.50 9.27
C LYS A 272 -13.35 -21.25 10.11
N GLU A 273 -13.48 -20.05 10.67
CA GLU A 273 -14.67 -19.69 11.45
C GLU A 273 -15.87 -19.31 10.57
N LYS A 274 -17.07 -19.67 11.04
CA LYS A 274 -18.33 -19.09 10.55
C LYS A 274 -18.45 -17.66 11.09
N SER A 275 -17.94 -16.67 10.36
CA SER A 275 -18.15 -15.21 10.51
C SER A 275 -18.64 -14.76 11.90
N PHE A 276 -17.75 -14.23 12.74
CA PHE A 276 -18.09 -13.69 14.07
C PHE A 276 -19.23 -12.67 14.06
N LEU A 277 -19.45 -11.98 12.94
CA LEU A 277 -20.61 -11.14 12.69
C LEU A 277 -21.47 -11.75 11.59
N GLN A 278 -22.70 -12.14 11.90
CA GLN A 278 -23.70 -12.46 10.88
C GLN A 278 -24.33 -11.16 10.37
N LEU A 279 -23.57 -10.38 9.61
CA LEU A 279 -24.10 -9.19 8.96
C LEU A 279 -25.04 -9.61 7.82
N LYS A 280 -26.32 -9.30 7.96
CA LYS A 280 -27.28 -9.40 6.86
C LYS A 280 -27.24 -8.10 6.08
N HIS A 281 -27.00 -8.19 4.77
CA HIS A 281 -27.07 -7.03 3.91
C HIS A 281 -28.54 -6.62 3.75
N PHE A 282 -28.95 -5.54 4.40
CA PHE A 282 -30.28 -4.98 4.19
C PHE A 282 -30.26 -4.08 2.96
N ASN A 283 -31.02 -4.47 1.93
CA ASN A 283 -31.10 -3.71 0.67
C ASN A 283 -32.25 -2.71 0.78
N SER A 284 -31.98 -1.41 0.87
CA SER A 284 -33.03 -0.37 0.98
C SER A 284 -33.87 -0.18 -0.30
N ARG A 285 -33.59 -0.93 -1.38
CA ARG A 285 -34.33 -0.89 -2.64
C ARG A 285 -35.68 -1.63 -2.63
N THR A 286 -36.05 -2.31 -1.53
CA THR A 286 -37.35 -3.00 -1.38
C THR A 286 -38.42 -2.20 -0.64
N PHE A 287 -38.19 -0.92 -0.31
CA PHE A 287 -39.26 -0.05 0.19
C PHE A 287 -40.02 0.58 -0.99
N THR A 288 -40.83 -0.20 -1.69
CA THR A 288 -42.05 0.36 -2.30
C THR A 288 -42.97 0.68 -1.13
N GLY A 289 -43.18 1.97 -0.86
CA GLY A 289 -44.00 2.40 0.26
C GLY A 289 -45.41 1.84 0.18
N GLU A 290 -45.71 0.87 1.05
CA GLU A 290 -47.01 0.84 1.71
C GLU A 290 -46.84 1.58 3.03
N ILE A 291 -47.48 2.74 3.09
CA ILE A 291 -47.69 3.48 4.32
C ILE A 291 -48.48 2.56 5.23
N LEU A 292 -47.82 1.98 6.24
CA LEU A 292 -48.51 1.49 7.43
C LEU A 292 -49.11 2.74 8.10
N GLN A 293 -50.40 2.97 7.86
CA GLN A 293 -51.20 3.85 8.70
C GLN A 293 -51.18 3.27 10.12
N SER A 294 -50.30 3.80 10.96
CA SER A 294 -50.47 3.74 12.40
C SER A 294 -51.34 4.94 12.76
N ASN A 295 -52.60 4.65 13.10
CA ASN A 295 -53.46 5.58 13.81
C ASN A 295 -52.92 5.68 15.24
N ASP A 296 -51.99 6.60 15.45
CA ASP A 296 -51.73 7.14 16.78
C ASP A 296 -51.87 8.66 16.68
N GLU A 297 -53.04 9.13 17.11
CA GLU A 297 -53.32 10.53 17.35
C GLU A 297 -52.34 11.07 18.40
N LEU A 298 -51.42 11.92 17.97
CA LEU A 298 -50.73 12.85 18.85
C LEU A 298 -51.08 14.27 18.41
N GLU A 299 -52.08 14.83 19.09
CA GLU A 299 -52.39 16.25 19.07
C GLU A 299 -51.15 17.07 19.42
N VAL A 300 -50.61 17.77 18.42
CA VAL A 300 -49.70 18.90 18.67
C VAL A 300 -50.44 20.17 18.29
N LYS A 301 -50.95 20.86 19.31
CA LYS A 301 -51.43 22.24 19.22
C LYS A 301 -50.32 23.12 18.65
N SER A 302 -50.53 23.64 17.43
CA SER A 302 -49.70 24.71 16.87
C SER A 302 -50.53 25.99 16.82
N SER A 303 -50.09 26.98 17.61
CA SER A 303 -50.55 28.36 17.53
C SER A 303 -50.06 29.00 16.24
N SER A 304 -50.99 29.70 15.59
CA SER A 304 -50.87 30.48 14.36
C SER A 304 -49.64 31.38 14.22
N LEU A 305 -49.02 31.37 13.04
CA LEU A 305 -48.62 32.61 12.33
C LEU A 305 -48.36 32.34 10.84
N GLN A 306 -49.14 33.01 9.99
CA GLN A 306 -49.01 33.06 8.54
C GLN A 306 -48.07 34.19 8.10
N SER A 307 -47.25 33.94 7.08
CA SER A 307 -46.94 34.88 5.97
C SER A 307 -46.13 34.14 4.90
N LYS A 308 -46.73 33.76 3.76
CA LYS A 308 -46.83 34.48 2.46
C LYS A 308 -45.50 34.67 1.69
N ASN A 309 -45.44 33.93 0.57
CA ASN A 309 -44.95 34.25 -0.79
C ASN A 309 -43.55 34.83 -1.02
N MET A 310 -42.73 34.16 -1.86
CA MET A 310 -42.52 34.52 -3.28
C MET A 310 -41.54 33.56 -4.01
N THR A 311 -42.03 32.99 -5.12
CA THR A 311 -41.42 32.74 -6.46
C THR A 311 -39.89 32.91 -6.61
N SER A 312 -39.12 32.10 -7.37
CA SER A 312 -39.37 31.55 -8.71
C SER A 312 -38.30 30.55 -9.18
N ASN A 313 -38.74 29.56 -9.96
CA ASN A 313 -38.12 28.95 -11.16
C ASN A 313 -36.69 28.40 -11.14
N LEU A 314 -36.58 27.06 -11.27
CA LEU A 314 -35.64 26.44 -12.21
C LEU A 314 -36.20 25.10 -12.73
N ARG A 315 -36.30 25.02 -14.07
CA ARG A 315 -36.73 23.87 -14.89
C ARG A 315 -35.75 22.71 -14.75
N TRP A 316 -36.28 21.48 -14.70
CA TRP A 316 -35.53 20.26 -15.02
C TRP A 316 -36.05 19.71 -16.34
N GLU A 317 -35.24 19.79 -17.39
CA GLU A 317 -35.45 19.02 -18.62
C GLU A 317 -34.75 17.66 -18.48
N THR A 318 -35.56 16.61 -18.55
CA THR A 318 -35.13 15.22 -18.71
C THR A 318 -34.80 14.92 -20.17
N MET A 319 -33.57 14.46 -20.44
CA MET A 319 -33.29 13.57 -21.59
C MET A 319 -32.35 12.42 -21.19
N THR A 320 -33.00 11.28 -20.97
CA THR A 320 -32.68 9.92 -21.45
C THR A 320 -31.25 9.36 -21.42
N LYS A 321 -31.14 8.30 -20.59
CA LYS A 321 -30.58 6.96 -20.85
C LYS A 321 -29.17 6.87 -21.45
N ASN A 322 -28.23 6.44 -20.61
CA ASN A 322 -27.39 5.31 -20.96
C ASN A 322 -27.53 4.21 -19.89
N LYS A 323 -27.74 2.99 -20.39
CA LYS A 323 -27.76 1.74 -19.64
C LYS A 323 -26.33 1.36 -19.24
N ASP A 324 -26.25 0.44 -18.29
CA ASP A 324 -25.07 -0.32 -17.86
C ASP A 324 -24.31 0.24 -16.65
N ILE A 325 -24.94 0.13 -15.47
CA ILE A 325 -24.23 -0.08 -14.21
C ILE A 325 -24.97 -1.19 -13.44
N THR A 326 -24.64 -2.43 -13.74
CA THR A 326 -25.02 -3.61 -12.93
C THR A 326 -23.77 -4.22 -12.31
N ASN A 327 -23.91 -4.61 -11.03
CA ASN A 327 -22.97 -5.32 -10.15
C ASN A 327 -21.92 -4.49 -9.40
N CYS A 328 -22.35 -3.79 -8.34
CA CYS A 328 -21.52 -3.65 -7.15
C CYS A 328 -21.71 -4.90 -6.27
N GLN A 329 -20.84 -5.91 -6.41
CA GLN A 329 -20.73 -6.96 -5.40
C GLN A 329 -19.97 -6.41 -4.20
N HIS A 330 -20.57 -6.51 -3.02
CA HIS A 330 -19.94 -6.18 -1.75
C HIS A 330 -18.95 -7.29 -1.39
N ILE A 331 -17.65 -7.00 -1.38
CA ILE A 331 -16.63 -7.98 -1.00
C ILE A 331 -16.25 -7.78 0.47
N TYR A 332 -16.91 -8.53 1.34
CA TYR A 332 -16.36 -8.84 2.67
C TYR A 332 -15.40 -10.00 2.47
N PHE A 333 -14.11 -9.79 2.69
CA PHE A 333 -13.13 -10.83 2.44
C PHE A 333 -13.21 -11.91 3.53
N ARG A 334 -13.60 -13.11 3.12
CA ARG A 334 -13.35 -14.35 3.87
C ARG A 334 -12.02 -14.93 3.42
N PHE A 335 -11.48 -15.90 4.15
CA PHE A 335 -10.33 -16.70 3.70
C PHE A 335 -10.51 -17.22 2.26
N ASP A 336 -11.73 -17.66 1.92
CA ASP A 336 -12.08 -18.16 0.58
C ASP A 336 -12.03 -17.06 -0.52
N THR A 337 -11.99 -15.77 -0.15
CA THR A 337 -12.03 -14.61 -1.08
C THR A 337 -10.68 -13.93 -1.27
N ILE A 338 -9.69 -14.17 -0.41
CA ILE A 338 -8.29 -13.77 -0.65
C ILE A 338 -7.73 -14.53 -1.86
N LEU A 339 -8.29 -15.71 -2.12
CA LEU A 339 -7.78 -16.72 -3.05
C LEU A 339 -8.47 -16.71 -4.44
N CYS A 340 -9.52 -15.91 -4.63
CA CYS A 340 -10.38 -15.95 -5.81
C CYS A 340 -10.32 -14.67 -6.64
#